data_AF-A0A2E5U7L5-F1
#
_entry.id   AF-A0A2E5U7L5-F1
#
_cell.length_a   1.000
_cell.length_b   1.000
_cell.length_c   1.000
_cell.angle_alpha   90.00
_cell.angle_beta   90.00
_cell.angle_gamma   90.00
#
_symmetry.space_group_name_H-M   'P 1'
#
loop_
_entity.id
_entity.type
_entity.pdbx_description
1 polymer ?
#
loop_
_entity_poly.entity_id
_entity_poly.type
_entity_poly.pdbx_seq_one_letter_code
_entity_poly.pdbx_strand_id
1 'polypeptide(L)' 'MADYVCEHCGMGVTGLNCVKCGKELEHVDLTKDDGTTVSVAKCPEGHGKIKSPMCCGHDMSCSV' A
#
# COMPACT_ATOMS: atom_id res chain seq x y z
N MET A 1 1.31 8.08 7.66
CA MET A 1 2.19 7.83 6.51
C MET A 1 2.25 6.34 6.30
N ALA A 2 1.82 5.88 5.13
CA ALA A 2 1.86 4.46 4.80
C ALA A 2 3.24 4.11 4.25
N ASP A 3 4.11 3.61 5.13
CA ASP A 3 5.46 3.17 4.77
C ASP A 3 5.46 1.68 4.49
N TYR A 4 5.81 1.31 3.26
CA TYR A 4 5.90 -0.09 2.84
C TYR A 4 7.34 -0.55 2.91
N VAL A 5 7.61 -1.61 3.67
CA VAL A 5 8.97 -2.12 3.87
C VAL A 5 9.03 -3.60 3.50
N CYS A 6 10.00 -3.97 2.67
CA CYS A 6 10.28 -5.37 2.37
C CYS A 6 11.12 -5.98 3.49
N GLU A 7 10.56 -6.97 4.20
CA GLU A 7 11.25 -7.65 5.30
C GLU A 7 12.48 -8.47 4.85
N HIS A 8 12.55 -8.86 3.58
CA HIS A 8 13.65 -9.68 3.05
C HIS A 8 14.92 -8.88 2.71
N CYS A 9 14.76 -7.71 2.10
CA CYS A 9 15.89 -6.91 1.59
C CYS A 9 15.99 -5.51 2.19
N GLY A 10 15.03 -5.10 3.03
CA GLY A 10 15.00 -3.79 3.68
C GLY A 10 14.63 -2.63 2.76
N MET A 11 14.20 -2.89 1.52
CA MET A 11 13.72 -1.83 0.61
C MET A 11 12.44 -1.21 1.16
N GLY A 12 12.44 0.12 1.32
CA GLY A 12 11.31 0.90 1.79
C GLY A 12 10.75 1.83 0.70
N VAL A 13 9.43 2.00 0.68
CA VAL A 13 8.71 3.00 -0.12
C VAL A 13 7.87 3.85 0.82
N THR A 14 8.02 5.17 0.71
CA THR A 14 7.30 6.18 1.51
C THR A 14 6.78 7.29 0.60
N GLY A 15 5.90 8.14 1.12
CA GLY A 15 5.41 9.33 0.42
C GLY A 15 4.63 9.01 -0.86
N LEU A 16 3.73 8.03 -0.80
CA LEU A 16 2.85 7.71 -1.91
C LEU A 16 1.73 8.77 -1.99
N ASN A 17 1.72 9.57 -3.06
CA ASN A 17 0.70 10.62 -3.27
C ASN A 17 -0.16 10.35 -4.51
N CYS A 18 -1.45 10.68 -4.40
CA CYS A 18 -2.34 10.70 -5.56
C CYS A 18 -2.01 11.90 -6.46
N VAL A 19 -1.57 11.64 -7.69
CA VAL A 19 -1.24 12.72 -8.65
C VAL A 19 -2.44 13.63 -8.96
N LYS A 20 -3.67 13.12 -8.84
CA LYS A 20 -4.89 13.89 -9.17
C LYS A 20 -5.23 14.95 -8.12
N CYS A 21 -5.02 14.68 -6.83
CA CYS A 21 -5.37 15.60 -5.75
C CYS A 21 -4.20 16.00 -4.84
N GLY A 22 -3.00 15.47 -5.07
CA GLY A 22 -1.79 15.73 -4.28
C GLY A 22 -1.77 15.08 -2.89
N LYS A 23 -2.91 14.54 -2.40
CA LYS A 23 -3.00 13.94 -1.06
C LYS A 23 -2.23 12.62 -0.98
N GLU A 24 -1.66 12.36 0.18
CA GLU A 24 -1.04 11.08 0.52
C GLU A 24 -2.09 9.96 0.46
N LEU A 25 -1.66 8.78 -0.01
CA LEU A 25 -2.49 7.57 -0.03
C LEU A 25 -2.50 6.94 1.35
N GLU A 26 -3.67 6.45 1.76
CA GLU A 26 -3.89 5.81 3.05
C GLU A 26 -3.78 4.29 2.91
N HIS A 27 -3.11 3.64 3.86
CA HIS A 27 -3.07 2.18 3.91
C HIS A 27 -4.44 1.62 4.30
N VAL A 28 -4.89 0.60 3.57
CA VAL A 28 -6.11 -0.15 3.85
C VAL A 28 -5.84 -1.63 3.59
N ASP A 29 -6.28 -2.48 4.51
CA ASP A 29 -6.28 -3.92 4.31
C ASP A 29 -7.67 -4.37 3.83
N LEU A 30 -7.69 -5.09 2.70
CA LEU A 30 -8.91 -5.63 2.11
C LEU A 30 -8.92 -7.15 2.28
N THR A 31 -9.92 -7.65 3.01
CA THR A 31 -10.21 -9.08 3.07
C THR A 31 -10.94 -9.51 1.80
N LYS A 32 -10.41 -10.52 1.12
CA LYS A 32 -11.04 -11.15 -0.04
C LYS A 32 -12.04 -12.21 0.42
N ASP A 33 -12.92 -12.65 -0.47
CA ASP A 33 -13.91 -13.70 -0.19
C ASP A 33 -13.27 -15.04 0.25
N ASP A 34 -12.04 -15.30 -0.19
CA ASP A 34 -11.23 -16.47 0.20
C ASP A 34 -10.60 -16.34 1.61
N GLY A 35 -10.90 -15.28 2.35
CA GLY A 35 -10.36 -15.00 3.68
C GLY A 35 -8.92 -14.43 3.68
N THR A 36 -8.24 -14.44 2.54
CA THR A 36 -6.91 -13.80 2.40
C THR A 36 -7.04 -12.27 2.42
N THR A 37 -6.03 -11.59 2.99
CA THR A 37 -6.00 -10.12 3.06
C THR A 37 -4.99 -9.55 2.07
N VAL A 38 -5.32 -8.43 1.44
CA VAL A 38 -4.42 -7.68 0.57
C VAL A 38 -4.31 -6.24 1.04
N SER A 39 -3.08 -5.78 1.24
CA SER A 39 -2.79 -4.41 1.57
C SER A 39 -2.86 -3.53 0.31
N VAL A 40 -3.51 -2.38 0.43
CA VAL A 40 -3.65 -1.40 -0.65
C VAL A 40 -3.38 0.01 -0.13
N ALA A 41 -2.84 0.87 -0.99
CA ALA A 41 -2.79 2.32 -0.75
C ALA A 41 -3.96 2.98 -1.48
N LYS A 42 -4.90 3.57 -0.75
CA LYS A 42 -6.15 4.14 -1.25
C LYS A 42 -6.10 5.67 -1.21
N CYS A 43 -6.62 6.32 -2.26
CA CYS A 43 -6.80 7.76 -2.23
C CYS A 43 -7.97 8.15 -1.30
N PRO A 44 -7.77 9.07 -0.33
CA PRO A 44 -8.83 9.52 0.59
C PRO A 44 -10.04 10.10 -0.14
N GLU A 45 -9.81 10.73 -1.30
CA GLU A 45 -10.85 11.34 -2.14
C GLU A 45 -11.55 10.34 -3.07
N GLY A 46 -11.23 9.05 -2.98
CA GLY A 46 -11.90 8.01 -3.76
C GLY A 46 -11.49 7.93 -5.24
N HIS A 47 -10.40 8.59 -5.66
CA HIS A 47 -9.92 8.53 -7.04
C HIS A 47 -9.41 7.16 -7.50
N GLY A 48 -9.09 6.27 -6.55
CA GLY A 48 -8.56 4.94 -6.83
C GLY A 48 -7.81 4.34 -5.65
N LYS A 49 -7.30 3.13 -5.87
CA LYS A 49 -6.43 2.40 -4.95
C LYS A 49 -5.40 1.61 -5.74
N ILE A 50 -4.20 1.48 -5.21
CA ILE A 50 -3.13 0.63 -5.75
C ILE A 50 -2.87 -0.52 -4.78
N LYS A 51 -2.60 -1.72 -5.31
CA LYS A 51 -2.10 -2.83 -4.49
C LYS A 51 -0.74 -2.46 -3.91
N SER A 52 -0.39 -2.97 -2.73
CA SER A 52 0.93 -2.75 -2.14
C SER A 52 2.04 -3.13 -3.14
N PRO A 53 3.17 -2.41 -3.15
CA PRO A 53 4.30 -2.74 -4.02
C PRO A 53 4.79 -4.16 -3.76
N MET A 54 5.21 -4.86 -4.82
CA MET A 54 5.85 -6.16 -4.67
C MET A 54 7.38 -6.04 -4.69
N CYS A 55 8.05 -6.73 -3.77
CA CYS A 55 9.50 -6.87 -3.73
C CYS A 55 9.90 -8.27 -3.26
N CYS A 56 10.99 -8.82 -3.81
CA CYS A 56 11.44 -10.19 -3.54
C CYS A 56 10.34 -11.26 -3.76
N GLY A 57 9.37 -10.99 -4.67
CA GLY A 57 8.26 -11.90 -4.98
C GLY A 57 7.05 -11.81 -4.04
N HIS A 58 7.06 -10.91 -3.06
CA HIS A 58 6.01 -10.76 -2.06
C HIS A 58 5.49 -9.33 -2.02
N ASP A 59 4.22 -9.15 -1.68
CA ASP A 59 3.68 -7.84 -1.34
C ASP A 59 4.40 -7.29 -0.11
N MET A 60 4.84 -6.03 -0.18
CA MET A 60 5.39 -5.34 0.98
C MET A 60 4.30 -5.12 2.03
N SER A 61 4.67 -5.23 3.31
CA SER A 61 3.82 -4.91 4.45
C SER A 61 3.95 -3.43 4.81
N CYS A 62 2.86 -2.86 5.34
CA CYS A 62 2.85 -1.47 5.80
C CYS A 62 3.14 -1.41 7.30
N SER A 63 4.04 -0.53 7.71
CA SER A 63 4.43 -0.32 9.12
C SER A 63 3.68 0.87 9.73
N VAL A 64 2.35 0.95 9.53
CA VAL A 64 1.49 2.04 10.03
C VAL A 64 1.26 1.99 11.53
#